data_AF-A0A1B6I095-F1
#
_entry.id   AF-A0A1B6I095-F1
#
_cell.length_a   1.000
_cell.length_b   1.000
_cell.length_c   1.000
_cell.angle_alpha   90.00
_cell.angle_beta   90.00
_cell.angle_gamma   90.00
#
_symmetry.space_group_name_H-M   'P 1'
#
loop_
_entity.id
_entity.type
_entity.pdbx_description
1 polymer ?
#
loop_
_entity_poly.entity_id
_entity_poly.type
_entity_poly.pdbx_seq_one_letter_code
_entity_poly.pdbx_strand_id
1 'polypeptide(L)'
;MNSSDHGFNPAFNMASLKQVVNDVVERVRTPTPMRLRDLIRQIRAARTAAEERAVINKECAYIRSTFREEDSVWRCRNIAKLLYIHMLGYKAHFGQLECLKLIASSRFTDKRIGYLGA
;
A
#
# COMPACT_ATOMS: atom_id res chain seq x y z
N MET A 1 -42.65 35.29 -19.12
CA MET A 1 -41.78 34.50 -20.01
C MET A 1 -40.35 34.94 -19.74
N ASN A 2 -39.52 34.12 -19.10
CA ASN A 2 -38.08 34.30 -19.19
C ASN A 2 -37.41 32.94 -19.32
N SER A 3 -36.54 32.87 -20.31
CA SER A 3 -36.09 31.66 -20.98
C SER A 3 -35.13 30.84 -20.12
N SER A 4 -35.21 29.53 -20.33
CA SER A 4 -34.37 28.48 -19.76
C SER A 4 -32.86 28.76 -19.93
N ASP A 5 -32.19 29.04 -18.81
CA ASP A 5 -30.73 29.00 -18.69
C ASP A 5 -30.31 27.52 -18.60
N HIS A 6 -30.16 26.86 -19.74
CA HIS A 6 -29.49 25.57 -19.83
C HIS A 6 -27.98 25.79 -19.72
N GLY A 7 -27.52 25.95 -18.47
CA GLY A 7 -26.10 26.01 -18.14
C GLY A 7 -25.39 24.74 -18.58
N PHE A 8 -24.55 24.87 -19.61
CA PHE A 8 -23.50 23.91 -19.93
C PHE A 8 -22.58 23.77 -18.71
N ASN A 9 -22.42 22.57 -18.15
CA ASN A 9 -21.54 22.34 -17.01
C ASN A 9 -20.07 22.28 -17.49
N PRO A 10 -19.22 23.30 -17.20
CA PRO A 10 -17.89 23.44 -17.79
C PRO A 10 -16.84 22.47 -17.22
N ALA A 11 -17.21 21.60 -16.28
CA ALA A 11 -16.31 20.64 -15.65
C ALA A 11 -15.89 19.47 -16.56
N PHE A 12 -16.56 19.29 -17.72
CA PHE A 12 -16.24 18.23 -18.67
C PHE A 12 -15.45 18.79 -19.86
N ASN A 13 -14.15 19.02 -19.67
CA ASN A 13 -13.24 19.36 -20.76
C ASN A 13 -12.26 18.22 -21.07
N MET A 14 -11.66 18.22 -22.26
CA MET A 14 -10.70 17.20 -22.70
C MET A 14 -9.49 17.04 -21.77
N ALA A 15 -9.11 18.06 -21.00
CA ALA A 15 -8.01 17.98 -20.04
C ALA A 15 -8.39 17.15 -18.81
N SER A 16 -9.62 17.30 -18.31
CA SER A 16 -10.15 16.52 -17.19
C SER A 16 -10.32 15.04 -17.57
N LEU A 17 -10.76 14.76 -18.80
CA LEU A 17 -10.82 13.39 -19.34
C LEU A 17 -9.43 12.75 -19.46
N LYS A 18 -8.44 13.49 -19.98
CA LYS A 18 -7.05 13.01 -20.05
C LYS A 18 -6.47 12.74 -18.66
N GLN A 19 -6.77 13.59 -17.68
CA GLN A 19 -6.33 13.42 -16.30
C GLN A 19 -6.92 12.14 -15.69
N VAL A 20 -8.22 11.93 -15.80
CA VAL A 20 -8.90 10.71 -15.30
C VAL A 20 -8.32 9.46 -15.97
N VAL A 21 -8.09 9.49 -17.28
CA VAL A 21 -7.47 8.37 -18.00
C VAL A 21 -6.04 8.12 -17.50
N ASN A 22 -5.25 9.16 -17.29
CA ASN A 22 -3.87 9.02 -16.81
C ASN A 22 -3.83 8.46 -15.37
N ASP A 23 -4.72 8.90 -14.49
CA ASP A 23 -4.83 8.37 -13.12
C ASP A 23 -5.23 6.89 -13.11
N VAL A 24 -6.13 6.47 -14.01
CA VAL A 24 -6.50 5.06 -14.18
C VAL A 24 -5.32 4.23 -14.71
N VAL A 25 -4.59 4.75 -15.70
CA VAL A 25 -3.41 4.08 -16.28
C VAL A 25 -2.30 3.91 -15.23
N GLU A 26 -2.04 4.93 -14.42
CA GLU A 26 -1.05 4.85 -13.33
C GLU A 26 -1.44 3.84 -12.26
N ARG A 27 -2.73 3.79 -11.88
CA ARG A 27 -3.23 2.76 -10.94
C ARG A 27 -3.01 1.34 -11.46
N VAL A 28 -3.20 1.10 -12.76
CA VAL A 28 -2.96 -0.20 -13.41
C VAL A 28 -1.46 -0.51 -13.54
N ARG A 29 -0.61 0.51 -13.65
CA ARG A 29 0.85 0.35 -13.75
C ARG A 29 1.56 0.09 -12.42
N THR A 30 0.88 0.20 -11.28
CA THR A 30 1.53 0.00 -9.98
C THR A 30 2.20 -1.38 -9.89
N PRO A 31 3.54 -1.44 -9.70
CA PRO A 31 4.24 -2.70 -9.66
C PRO A 31 3.77 -3.51 -8.45
N THR A 32 3.45 -4.79 -8.67
CA THR A 32 2.97 -5.67 -7.62
C THR A 32 4.02 -5.77 -6.50
N PRO A 33 3.69 -5.43 -5.24
CA PRO A 33 4.62 -5.54 -4.13
C PRO A 33 5.15 -6.96 -3.96
N MET A 34 6.42 -7.06 -3.56
CA MET A 34 7.07 -8.31 -3.19
C MET A 34 6.18 -9.12 -2.23
N ARG A 35 6.04 -10.43 -2.48
CA ARG A 35 5.26 -11.32 -1.62
C ARG A 35 6.06 -11.63 -0.35
N LEU A 36 5.35 -11.88 0.76
CA LEU A 36 5.97 -12.25 2.04
C LEU A 36 6.97 -13.42 1.89
N ARG A 37 6.60 -14.46 1.14
CA ARG A 37 7.48 -15.61 0.90
C ARG A 37 8.79 -15.22 0.20
N ASP A 38 8.74 -14.23 -0.70
CA ASP A 38 9.93 -13.79 -1.43
C ASP A 38 10.83 -12.95 -0.52
N LEU A 39 10.25 -12.09 0.33
CA LEU A 39 10.99 -11.36 1.36
C LEU A 39 11.71 -12.32 2.32
N ILE A 40 11.00 -13.34 2.82
CA ILE A 40 11.57 -14.36 3.71
C ILE A 40 12.75 -15.07 3.02
N ARG A 41 12.61 -15.43 1.74
CA ARG A 41 13.70 -16.06 0.99
C ARG A 41 14.90 -15.13 0.83
N GLN A 42 14.69 -13.84 0.52
CA GLN A 42 15.78 -12.87 0.38
C GLN A 42 16.51 -12.63 1.71
N ILE A 43 15.77 -12.47 2.80
CA ILE A 43 16.35 -12.33 4.15
C ILE A 43 17.17 -13.57 4.52
N ARG A 44 16.62 -14.78 4.32
CA ARG A 44 17.32 -16.04 4.63
C ARG A 44 18.52 -16.32 3.74
N ALA A 45 18.62 -15.66 2.58
CA ALA A 45 19.77 -15.78 1.69
C ALA A 45 20.92 -14.83 2.06
N ALA A 46 20.69 -13.86 2.95
CA ALA A 46 21.73 -12.97 3.44
C ALA A 46 22.80 -13.76 4.20
N ARG A 47 24.07 -13.48 3.89
CA ARG A 47 25.23 -14.14 4.51
C ARG A 47 25.78 -13.33 5.69
N THR A 48 25.40 -12.07 5.78
CA THR A 48 25.84 -11.16 6.84
C THR A 48 24.67 -10.38 7.42
N ALA A 49 24.82 -9.92 8.67
CA ALA A 49 23.84 -9.04 9.30
C ALA A 49 23.66 -7.70 8.54
N ALA A 50 24.70 -7.24 7.84
CA ALA A 50 24.62 -6.03 7.02
C ALA A 50 23.74 -6.24 5.78
N GLU A 51 23.89 -7.39 5.10
CA GLU A 51 23.03 -7.76 3.96
C GLU A 51 21.57 -7.93 4.38
N GLU A 52 21.33 -8.61 5.50
CA GLU A 52 19.97 -8.77 6.05
C GLU A 52 19.33 -7.40 6.31
N ARG A 53 20.06 -6.51 6.99
CA ARG A 53 19.60 -5.13 7.25
C ARG A 53 19.33 -4.37 5.96
N ALA A 54 20.13 -4.55 4.92
CA ALA A 54 19.93 -3.88 3.64
C ALA A 54 18.62 -4.31 2.97
N VAL A 55 18.32 -5.61 2.96
CA VAL A 55 17.03 -6.14 2.44
C VAL A 55 15.85 -5.58 3.22
N ILE A 56 15.93 -5.62 4.55
CA ILE A 56 14.87 -5.12 5.44
C ILE A 56 14.66 -3.61 5.26
N ASN A 57 15.73 -2.82 5.22
CA ASN A 57 15.64 -1.37 5.06
C ASN A 57 15.04 -0.98 3.72
N LYS A 58 15.41 -1.68 2.64
CA LYS A 58 14.85 -1.47 1.30
C LYS A 58 13.35 -1.76 1.29
N GLU A 59 12.94 -2.90 1.86
CA GLU A 59 11.53 -3.27 1.90
C GLU A 59 10.70 -2.35 2.79
N CYS A 60 11.22 -1.97 3.96
CA CYS A 60 10.56 -1.00 4.84
C CYS A 60 10.42 0.38 4.17
N ALA A 61 11.41 0.82 3.39
CA ALA A 61 11.31 2.07 2.63
C ALA A 61 10.20 2.02 1.59
N TYR A 62 10.10 0.91 0.86
CA TYR A 62 9.01 0.67 -0.08
C TYR A 62 7.64 0.64 0.63
N ILE A 63 7.51 -0.09 1.74
CA ILE A 63 6.24 -0.14 2.47
C ILE A 63 5.81 1.25 2.95
N ARG A 64 6.76 2.05 3.47
CA ARG A 64 6.47 3.45 3.88
C ARG A 64 5.93 4.30 2.74
N SER A 65 6.42 4.14 1.51
CA SER A 65 5.88 4.90 0.38
C SER A 65 4.45 4.47 0.06
N THR A 66 4.15 3.16 0.11
CA THR A 66 2.79 2.65 -0.17
C THR A 66 1.74 3.06 0.87
N PHE A 67 2.12 3.30 2.12
CA PHE A 67 1.17 3.72 3.17
C PHE A 67 0.73 5.17 3.04
N ARG A 68 1.41 5.98 2.22
CA ARG A 68 0.97 7.34 1.88
C ARG A 68 -0.24 7.34 0.95
N GLU A 69 -0.51 6.22 0.28
CA GLU A 69 -1.66 6.03 -0.61
C GLU A 69 -2.87 5.53 0.20
N GLU A 70 -4.01 6.24 0.12
CA GLU A 70 -5.21 5.92 0.92
C GLU A 70 -5.76 4.52 0.64
N ASP A 71 -5.83 4.11 -0.63
CA ASP A 71 -6.41 2.84 -1.06
C ASP A 71 -5.36 1.84 -1.56
N SER A 72 -4.35 1.58 -0.73
CA SER A 72 -3.37 0.54 -1.04
C SER A 72 -4.02 -0.85 -1.01
N VAL A 73 -4.30 -1.39 -2.20
CA VAL A 73 -4.78 -2.77 -2.46
C VAL A 73 -3.91 -3.82 -1.74
N TRP A 74 -2.65 -3.48 -1.50
CA TRP A 74 -1.65 -4.38 -0.95
C TRP A 74 -1.33 -4.16 0.53
N ARG A 75 -2.13 -3.35 1.25
CA ARG A 75 -1.93 -3.07 2.68
C ARG A 75 -1.78 -4.33 3.53
N CYS A 76 -2.68 -5.30 3.33
CA CYS A 76 -2.66 -6.58 4.04
C CYS A 76 -1.34 -7.34 3.81
N ARG A 77 -0.82 -7.36 2.57
CA ARG A 77 0.49 -7.98 2.24
C ARG A 77 1.65 -7.23 2.88
N ASN A 78 1.60 -5.90 2.87
CA ASN A 78 2.65 -5.07 3.46
C ASN A 78 2.71 -5.20 4.98
N ILE A 79 1.55 -5.27 5.65
CA ILE A 79 1.49 -5.53 7.10
C ILE A 79 2.01 -6.91 7.45
N ALA A 80 1.66 -7.96 6.68
CA ALA A 80 2.22 -9.28 6.90
C ALA A 80 3.75 -9.32 6.81
N LYS A 81 4.35 -8.53 5.89
CA LYS A 81 5.81 -8.35 5.82
C LYS A 81 6.37 -7.63 7.05
N LEU A 82 5.71 -6.57 7.52
CA LEU A 82 6.13 -5.86 8.73
C LEU A 82 6.05 -6.71 9.99
N LEU A 83 5.04 -7.55 10.14
CA LEU A 83 4.94 -8.49 11.26
C LEU A 83 6.12 -9.45 11.29
N TYR A 84 6.51 -9.98 10.13
CA TYR A 84 7.70 -10.83 10.03
C TYR A 84 8.98 -10.09 10.41
N ILE A 85 9.17 -8.87 9.87
CA ILE A 85 10.32 -8.01 10.21
C ILE A 85 10.36 -7.70 11.71
N HIS A 86 9.20 -7.46 12.32
CA HIS A 86 9.10 -7.23 13.77
C HIS A 86 9.47 -8.48 14.59
N MET A 87 9.02 -9.66 14.17
CA MET A 87 9.40 -10.93 14.82
C MET A 87 10.91 -11.22 14.75
N LEU A 88 11.61 -10.69 13.74
CA LEU A 88 13.07 -10.75 13.66
C LEU A 88 13.78 -9.71 14.58
N GLY A 89 13.04 -8.91 15.34
CA GLY A 89 13.57 -7.92 16.27
C GLY A 89 13.79 -6.52 15.68
N TYR A 90 13.37 -6.27 14.45
CA TYR A 90 13.51 -4.96 13.81
C TYR A 90 12.33 -4.04 14.12
N LYS A 91 12.59 -2.72 14.11
CA LYS A 91 11.56 -1.70 14.37
C LYS A 91 10.56 -1.64 13.21
N ALA A 92 9.27 -1.83 13.52
CA ALA A 92 8.18 -1.79 12.54
C ALA A 92 6.96 -0.95 12.98
N HIS A 93 7.11 -0.10 14.01
CA HIS A 93 6.01 0.65 14.63
C HIS A 93 5.23 1.56 13.65
N PHE A 94 5.84 2.00 12.55
CA PHE A 94 5.18 2.82 11.54
C PHE A 94 4.00 2.13 10.84
N GLY A 95 3.86 0.80 10.98
CA GLY A 95 2.70 0.04 10.47
C GLY A 95 1.51 -0.03 11.42
N GLN A 96 1.60 0.46 12.66
CA GLN A 96 0.55 0.27 13.68
C GLN A 96 -0.81 0.85 13.26
N LEU A 97 -0.83 2.06 12.71
CA LEU A 97 -2.08 2.68 12.23
C LEU A 97 -2.70 1.89 11.07
N GLU A 98 -1.87 1.29 10.22
CA GLU A 98 -2.34 0.49 9.09
C GLU A 98 -2.97 -0.84 9.55
N CYS A 99 -2.53 -1.41 10.69
CA CYS A 99 -3.23 -2.53 11.33
C CYS A 99 -4.68 -2.15 11.71
N LEU A 100 -4.88 -0.95 12.26
CA LEU A 100 -6.23 -0.45 12.61
C LEU A 100 -7.11 -0.30 11.36
N LYS A 101 -6.55 0.22 10.26
CA LYS A 101 -7.27 0.29 8.97
C LYS A 101 -7.67 -1.09 8.47
N LEU A 102 -6.82 -2.11 8.64
CA LEU A 102 -7.15 -3.48 8.29
C LEU A 102 -8.24 -4.10 9.19
N ILE A 103 -8.26 -3.77 10.50
CA ILE A 103 -9.32 -4.18 11.42
C ILE A 103 -10.67 -3.59 10.99
N ALA A 104 -10.68 -2.34 10.51
CA ALA A 104 -11.87 -1.67 10.01
C ALA A 104 -12.36 -2.22 8.65
N SER A 105 -11.51 -2.91 7.88
CA SER A 105 -11.88 -3.51 6.58
C SER A 105 -13.05 -4.49 6.70
N SER A 106 -13.89 -4.57 5.67
CA SER A 106 -14.98 -5.56 5.56
C SER A 106 -14.48 -6.97 5.22
N ARG A 107 -13.22 -7.10 4.76
CA ARG A 107 -12.64 -8.38 4.32
C ARG A 107 -12.07 -9.16 5.51
N PHE A 108 -12.48 -10.42 5.64
CA PHE A 108 -11.98 -11.31 6.72
C PHE A 108 -10.45 -11.42 6.75
N THR A 109 -9.81 -11.55 5.59
CA THR A 109 -8.34 -11.66 5.50
C THR A 109 -7.63 -10.43 6.06
N ASP A 110 -8.20 -9.25 5.83
CA ASP A 110 -7.63 -7.99 6.29
C ASP A 110 -7.81 -7.89 7.80
N LYS A 111 -9.02 -8.15 8.32
CA LYS A 111 -9.29 -8.19 9.76
C LYS A 111 -8.34 -9.15 10.48
N ARG A 112 -8.16 -10.37 9.96
CA ARG A 112 -7.29 -11.38 10.55
C ARG A 112 -5.84 -10.88 10.68
N ILE A 113 -5.30 -10.25 9.64
CA ILE A 113 -3.94 -9.70 9.67
C ILE A 113 -3.86 -8.46 10.56
N GLY A 114 -4.87 -7.59 10.53
CA GLY A 114 -4.95 -6.41 11.38
C GLY A 114 -4.93 -6.77 12.87
N TYR A 115 -5.74 -7.73 13.30
CA TYR A 115 -5.76 -8.21 14.68
C TYR A 115 -4.48 -8.94 15.10
N LEU A 116 -3.81 -9.63 14.19
CA LEU A 116 -2.51 -10.26 14.49
C LEU A 116 -1.42 -9.23 14.79
N GLY A 117 -1.54 -8.02 14.23
CA GLY A 117 -0.56 -6.95 14.39
C GLY A 117 -0.94 -5.86 15.38
N ALA A 118 -2.04 -6.02 16.10
CA ALA A 118 -2.54 -5.08 17.10
C ALA A 118 -2.13 -5.48 18.52
#